data_AF-A0A668RWG2-F1
#
_entry.id   AF-A0A668RWG2-F1
#
_cell.length_a   1.000
_cell.length_b   1.000
_cell.length_c   1.000
_cell.angle_alpha   90.00
_cell.angle_beta   90.00
_cell.angle_gamma   90.00
#
_symmetry.space_group_name_H-M   'P 1'
#
loop_
_entity.id
_entity.type
_entity.pdbx_description
1 polymer ?
#
loop_
_entity_poly.entity_id
_entity_poly.type
_entity_poly.pdbx_seq_one_letter_code
_entity_poly.pdbx_strand_id
1 'polypeptide(L)' 'MSSKGCSSDEQFEGQAAVKEELNKKIKEQKVLVDELCNLKKNRKVYIQQRNSNIFFVGDRSQTLTSCKMGDWGQ' A
#
# COMPACT_ATOMS: atom_id res chain seq x y z
N MET A 1 14.91 45.49 -15.46
CA MET A 1 15.58 44.44 -16.25
C MET A 1 15.79 43.24 -15.36
N SER A 2 15.51 42.03 -15.87
CA SER A 2 15.98 40.73 -15.38
C SER A 2 15.58 40.26 -13.98
N SER A 3 15.30 38.98 -13.74
CA SER A 3 14.99 37.84 -14.61
C SER A 3 14.40 36.79 -13.68
N LYS A 4 13.37 36.12 -14.21
CA LYS A 4 12.73 34.92 -13.71
C LYS A 4 13.81 33.82 -13.52
N GLY A 5 13.94 33.26 -12.32
CA GLY A 5 14.72 32.05 -12.03
C GLY A 5 14.00 31.27 -10.92
N CYS A 6 12.94 30.54 -11.27
CA CYS A 6 12.95 29.10 -11.57
C CYS A 6 12.99 28.25 -10.29
N SER A 7 11.81 27.99 -9.74
CA SER A 7 11.51 27.11 -8.61
C SER A 7 11.65 25.61 -8.95
N SER A 8 12.76 25.18 -9.56
CA SER A 8 12.85 23.83 -10.14
C SER A 8 13.42 22.73 -9.24
N ASP A 9 14.14 23.05 -8.17
CA ASP A 9 14.88 22.04 -7.41
C ASP A 9 14.04 21.28 -6.37
N GLU A 10 13.02 21.90 -5.77
CA GLU A 10 12.13 21.21 -4.81
C GLU A 10 11.15 20.22 -5.47
N GLN A 11 10.91 20.37 -6.77
CA GLN A 11 9.96 19.54 -7.52
C GLN A 11 10.51 18.14 -7.83
N PHE A 12 11.84 17.98 -7.90
CA PHE A 12 12.48 16.72 -8.27
C PHE A 12 12.65 15.78 -7.06
N GLU A 13 12.99 16.31 -5.89
CA GLU A 13 13.09 15.53 -4.65
C GLU A 13 11.72 15.06 -4.16
N GLY A 14 10.69 15.92 -4.25
CA GLY A 14 9.32 15.53 -3.92
C GLY A 14 8.79 14.39 -4.79
N GLN A 15 9.14 14.36 -6.08
CA GLN A 15 8.80 13.25 -6.97
C GLN A 15 9.56 11.96 -6.64
N ALA A 16 10.83 12.06 -6.23
CA ALA A 16 11.62 10.92 -5.81
C ALA A 16 11.06 10.27 -4.54
N ALA A 17 10.70 11.09 -3.54
CA ALA A 17 10.09 10.63 -2.29
C ALA A 17 8.74 9.94 -2.51
N VAL A 18 7.88 10.52 -3.36
CA VAL A 18 6.59 9.90 -3.72
C VAL A 18 6.79 8.57 -4.45
N LYS A 19 7.77 8.49 -5.36
CA LYS A 19 8.11 7.26 -6.07
C LYS A 19 8.65 6.17 -5.13
N GLU A 20 9.44 6.54 -4.14
CA GLU A 20 9.96 5.61 -3.13
C GLU A 20 8.83 5.08 -2.24
N GLU A 21 7.93 5.96 -1.77
CA GLU A 21 6.77 5.56 -0.97
C GLU A 21 5.84 4.62 -1.76
N LEU A 22 5.61 4.89 -3.04
CA LEU A 22 4.85 4.00 -3.93
C LEU A 22 5.52 2.63 -4.04
N ASN A 23 6.84 2.59 -4.26
CA ASN A 23 7.60 1.35 -4.35
C ASN A 23 7.54 0.55 -3.05
N LYS A 24 7.54 1.22 -1.89
CA LYS A 24 7.37 0.57 -0.59
C LYS A 24 5.99 -0.09 -0.48
N LYS A 25 4.92 0.65 -0.81
CA LYS A 25 3.54 0.10 -0.82
C LYS A 25 3.40 -1.09 -1.77
N ILE A 26 4.03 -1.04 -2.95
CA ILE A 26 4.03 -2.16 -3.92
C ILE A 26 4.76 -3.39 -3.36
N LYS A 27 5.91 -3.20 -2.69
CA LYS A 27 6.64 -4.31 -2.06
C LYS A 27 5.82 -4.95 -0.93
N GLU A 28 5.21 -4.13 -0.08
CA GLU A 28 4.34 -4.60 1.01
C GLU A 28 3.12 -5.38 0.47
N GLN A 29 2.48 -4.88 -0.60
CA GLN A 29 1.39 -5.59 -1.26
C GLN A 29 1.81 -6.95 -1.80
N LYS A 30 2.99 -7.04 -2.44
CA LYS A 30 3.51 -8.32 -2.95
C LYS A 30 3.71 -9.34 -1.84
N VAL A 31 4.30 -8.93 -0.72
CA VAL A 31 4.49 -9.80 0.45
C VAL A 31 3.13 -10.29 0.96
N LEU A 32 2.16 -9.40 1.13
CA LEU A 32 0.84 -9.79 1.63
C LEU A 32 0.09 -10.75 0.69
N VAL A 33 0.20 -10.55 -0.62
CA VAL A 33 -0.36 -11.48 -1.60
C VAL A 33 0.28 -12.87 -1.49
N ASP A 34 1.60 -12.94 -1.34
CA ASP A 34 2.32 -14.22 -1.20
C ASP A 34 1.94 -14.94 0.09
N GLU A 35 1.94 -14.23 1.22
CA GLU A 35 1.54 -14.78 2.53
C GLU A 35 0.09 -15.28 2.52
N LEU A 36 -0.85 -14.52 1.94
CA LEU A 36 -2.25 -14.93 1.81
C LEU A 36 -2.46 -16.11 0.87
N CYS A 37 -1.64 -16.24 -0.18
CA CYS A 37 -1.66 -17.39 -1.09
C CYS A 37 -1.14 -18.66 -0.40
N ASN A 38 -0.08 -18.52 0.39
CA ASN A 38 0.55 -19.63 1.12
C ASN A 38 -0.23 -20.02 2.39
N LEU A 39 -1.20 -19.21 2.80
CA LEU A 39 -2.04 -19.49 3.95
C LEU A 39 -2.92 -20.73 3.74
N LYS A 40 -2.92 -21.65 4.71
CA LYS A 40 -3.79 -22.84 4.70
C LYS A 40 -5.26 -22.44 4.58
N LYS A 41 -6.03 -23.20 3.79
CA LYS A 41 -7.41 -22.88 3.39
C LYS A 41 -8.39 -22.57 4.54
N ASN A 42 -8.17 -23.15 5.72
CA ASN A 42 -9.09 -23.06 6.87
C ASN A 42 -8.62 -22.06 7.96
N ARG A 43 -7.56 -21.27 7.69
CA ARG A 43 -7.10 -20.26 8.64
C ARG A 43 -7.93 -18.99 8.50
N LYS A 44 -8.25 -18.38 9.64
CA LYS A 44 -8.93 -17.08 9.69
C LYS A 44 -7.95 -16.00 9.29
N VAL A 45 -8.41 -15.09 8.44
CA VAL A 45 -7.70 -13.86 8.11
C VAL A 45 -8.30 -12.75 8.96
N TYR A 46 -7.44 -11.93 9.54
CA TYR A 46 -7.84 -10.78 10.33
C TYR A 46 -7.33 -9.52 9.64
N ILE A 47 -8.22 -8.56 9.41
CA ILE A 47 -7.91 -7.28 8.77
C ILE A 47 -7.94 -6.22 9.87
N GLN A 48 -6.83 -5.51 10.03
CA GLN A 48 -6.72 -4.42 10.99
C GLN A 48 -7.37 -3.15 10.42
N GLN A 49 -8.20 -2.48 11.21
CA GLN A 49 -8.70 -1.15 10.89
C GLN A 49 -7.61 -0.09 11.09
N ARG A 50 -7.50 0.85 10.15
CA ARG A 50 -6.47 1.92 10.22
C ARG A 50 -6.54 2.72 11.51
N ASN A 51 -5.37 3.10 12.02
CA ASN A 51 -5.20 3.93 13.22
C ASN A 51 -5.86 3.35 14.48
N SER A 52 -6.09 2.04 14.52
CA SER A 52 -6.69 1.35 15.66
C SER A 52 -6.10 -0.05 15.81
N ASN A 53 -6.29 -0.66 16.97
CA ASN A 53 -5.95 -2.06 17.21
C ASN A 53 -7.18 -2.98 17.06
N ILE A 54 -8.17 -2.57 16.25
CA ILE A 54 -9.37 -3.35 15.97
C ILE A 54 -9.11 -4.24 14.77
N PHE A 55 -9.47 -5.53 14.90
CA PHE A 55 -9.31 -6.53 13.85
C PHE A 55 -10.67 -7.14 13.49
N PHE A 56 -10.99 -7.13 12.21
CA PHE A 56 -12.18 -7.78 11.66
C PHE A 56 -11.80 -9.12 11.03
N VAL A 57 -12.66 -10.12 11.20
CA VAL A 57 -12.50 -11.39 10.48
C VAL A 57 -12.87 -11.15 9.03
N GLY A 58 -11.92 -11.39 8.12
CA GLY A 58 -12.11 -11.26 6.68
C GLY A 58 -12.14 -12.62 5.98
N ASP A 59 -12.85 -12.69 4.86
CA ASP A 59 -12.74 -13.84 3.96
C ASP A 59 -11.38 -13.83 3.24
N ARG A 60 -10.73 -14.99 3.16
CA ARG A 60 -9.40 -15.11 2.55
C ARG A 60 -9.40 -14.71 1.08
N SER A 61 -10.43 -15.10 0.33
CA SER A 61 -10.51 -14.84 -1.11
C SER A 61 -10.84 -13.38 -1.42
N GLN A 62 -11.72 -12.76 -0.63
CA GLN A 62 -11.97 -11.32 -0.71
C GLN A 62 -10.72 -10.52 -0.36
N THR A 63 -10.07 -10.83 0.77
CA THR A 63 -8.86 -10.12 1.22
C THR A 63 -7.75 -10.21 0.18
N LEU A 64 -7.53 -11.39 -0.40
CA LEU A 64 -6.55 -11.58 -1.46
C LEU A 64 -6.88 -10.76 -2.72
N THR A 65 -8.16 -10.64 -3.07
CA THR A 65 -8.62 -9.84 -4.21
C THR A 65 -8.41 -8.34 -3.97
N SER A 66 -8.77 -7.86 -2.78
CA SER A 66 -8.51 -6.48 -2.33
C SER A 66 -7.02 -6.13 -2.35
N CYS A 67 -6.15 -7.01 -1.84
CA CYS A 67 -4.70 -6.80 -1.87
C CYS A 67 -4.13 -6.73 -3.30
N LYS A 68 -4.71 -7.49 -4.26
CA LYS A 68 -4.31 -7.45 -5.67
C LYS A 68 -4.80 -6.22 -6.42
N MET A 69 -6.00 -5.74 -6.09
CA MET A 69 -6.57 -4.52 -6.67
C MET A 69 -5.99 -3.25 -6.05
N GLY A 70 -5.26 -3.36 -4.94
CA GLY A 70 -4.81 -2.21 -4.17
C GLY A 70 -5.96 -1.45 -3.49
N ASP A 71 -7.15 -2.03 -3.50
CA ASP A 71 -8.33 -1.48 -2.87
C ASP A 71 -8.32 -1.90 -1.40
N TRP A 72 -7.56 -1.14 -0.62
CA TRP A 72 -7.65 -1.14 0.84
C TRP A 72 -8.94 -0.41 1.19
N GLY A 73 -10.07 -1.14 1.15
CA GLY A 73 -11.41 -0.60 1.42
C GLY A 73 -11.37 0.50 2.48
N GLN A 74 -11.88 1.67 2.10
CA GLN A 74 -11.88 2.89 2.90
C GLN A 74 -12.66 2.73 4.20
#